data_AF-A0A9W9WRC5-F1
#
_entry.id   AF-A0A9W9WRC5-F1
#
_cell.length_a   1.000
_cell.length_b   1.000
_cell.length_c   1.000
_cell.angle_alpha   90.00
_cell.angle_beta   90.00
_cell.angle_gamma   90.00
#
_symmetry.space_group_name_H-M   'P 1'
#
loop_
_entity.id
_entity.type
_entity.pdbx_description
1 polymer ?
#
loop_
_entity_poly.entity_id
_entity_poly.type
_entity_poly.pdbx_seq_one_letter_code
_entity_poly.pdbx_strand_id
1 'polypeptide(L)'
;MVHNARKANIFTYAKFNVAALLSLAYSIRGKECSCDETQRPKSGSLNWVIFISFEDGVEWVFRSPRRSFGLQKPTASEVLMSEVATMKCLREMGKIPVPEVFSYW
;
A
#
# COMPACT_ATOMS: atom_id res chain seq x y z
N MET A 1 -25.31 22.50 -15.56
CA MET A 1 -25.19 21.39 -14.59
C MET A 1 -23.70 21.21 -14.31
N VAL A 2 -23.20 21.71 -13.19
CA VAL A 2 -21.76 21.58 -12.86
C VAL A 2 -21.57 20.21 -12.23
N HIS A 3 -20.93 19.28 -12.95
CA HIS A 3 -20.48 18.03 -12.35
C HIS A 3 -19.48 18.39 -11.25
N ASN A 4 -19.90 18.28 -9.99
CA ASN A 4 -19.03 18.42 -8.84
C ASN A 4 -18.14 17.16 -8.79
N ALA A 5 -17.10 17.14 -9.62
CA ALA A 5 -16.11 16.07 -9.62
C ALA A 5 -15.50 16.05 -8.21
N ARG A 6 -15.81 15.01 -7.42
CA ARG A 6 -15.11 14.79 -6.14
C ARG A 6 -13.62 14.83 -6.45
N LYS A 7 -12.90 15.82 -5.89
CA LYS A 7 -11.45 15.88 -5.97
C LYS A 7 -10.91 14.49 -5.61
N ALA A 8 -10.10 13.93 -6.51
CA ALA A 8 -9.40 12.70 -6.24
C ALA A 8 -8.55 12.89 -4.97
N ASN A 9 -8.53 11.86 -4.13
CA ASN A 9 -7.70 11.83 -2.93
C ASN A 9 -7.41 10.37 -2.57
N ILE A 10 -6.21 10.13 -2.05
CA ILE A 10 -5.69 8.85 -1.56
C ILE A 10 -6.60 8.18 -0.51
N PHE A 11 -7.47 8.93 0.18
CA PHE A 11 -8.41 8.40 1.17
C PHE A 11 -9.67 7.75 0.58
N THR A 12 -9.71 7.52 -0.74
CA THR A 12 -10.89 6.95 -1.44
C THR A 12 -11.37 5.62 -0.84
N TYR A 13 -10.44 4.76 -0.37
CA TYR A 13 -10.77 3.41 0.10
C TYR A 13 -10.61 3.22 1.62
N ALA A 14 -9.88 4.10 2.30
CA ALA A 14 -9.65 4.02 3.74
C ALA A 14 -9.27 5.39 4.32
N LYS A 15 -9.50 5.56 5.63
CA LYS A 15 -8.89 6.61 6.44
C LYS A 15 -7.62 6.06 7.07
N PHE A 16 -6.52 6.79 6.96
CA PHE A 16 -5.22 6.44 7.54
C PHE A 16 -4.39 7.72 7.74
N ASN A 17 -3.29 7.61 8.49
CA ASN A 17 -2.42 8.74 8.79
C ASN A 17 -1.19 8.70 7.87
N VAL A 18 -1.13 9.63 6.90
CA VAL A 18 -0.02 9.72 5.93
C VAL A 18 1.29 10.06 6.64
N ALA A 19 1.29 10.98 7.60
CA ALA A 19 2.49 11.36 8.33
C ALA A 19 3.10 10.17 9.10
N ALA A 20 2.25 9.34 9.73
CA ALA A 20 2.71 8.12 10.40
C ALA A 20 3.29 7.09 9.41
N LEU A 21 2.67 6.96 8.23
CA LEU A 21 3.18 6.09 7.16
C LEU A 21 4.55 6.56 6.64
N LEU A 22 4.71 7.86 6.38
CA LEU A 22 5.98 8.44 5.94
C LEU A 22 7.05 8.34 7.03
N SER A 23 6.69 8.56 8.30
CA SER A 23 7.58 8.37 9.45
C SER A 23 8.08 6.93 9.55
N LEU A 24 7.18 5.94 9.37
CA LEU A 24 7.58 4.53 9.33
C LEU A 24 8.52 4.24 8.14
N ALA A 25 8.17 4.72 6.94
CA ALA A 25 8.98 4.53 5.74
C ALA A 25 10.39 5.13 5.90
N TYR A 26 10.48 6.34 6.45
CA TYR A 26 11.75 6.99 6.81
C TYR A 26 12.53 6.15 7.81
N SER A 27 11.89 5.65 8.88
CA SER A 27 12.59 4.86 9.91
C SER A 27 13.22 3.57 9.37
N ILE A 28 12.61 2.97 8.33
CA ILE A 28 13.12 1.74 7.72
C ILE A 28 14.22 2.04 6.68
N ARG A 29 14.05 3.07 5.83
CA ARG A 29 14.99 3.35 4.73
C ARG A 29 16.11 4.32 5.11
N GLY A 30 15.89 5.17 6.11
CA GLY A 30 16.78 6.28 6.47
C GLY A 30 16.80 7.40 5.42
N LYS A 31 15.69 7.60 4.70
CA LYS A 31 15.60 8.53 3.57
C LYS A 31 14.28 9.30 3.58
N GLU A 32 14.37 10.59 3.24
CA GLU A 32 13.20 11.44 3.10
C GLU A 32 12.27 10.91 2.01
N CYS A 33 10.96 11.01 2.28
CA CYS A 33 9.94 10.49 1.39
C CYS A 33 8.64 11.30 1.44
N SER A 34 7.86 11.17 0.38
CA SER A 34 6.59 11.87 0.23
C SER A 34 5.52 10.98 -0.40
N CYS A 35 4.26 11.41 -0.28
CA CYS A 35 3.12 10.78 -0.92
C CYS A 35 2.23 11.89 -1.50
N ASP A 36 1.85 11.77 -2.78
CA ASP A 36 0.92 12.72 -3.41
C ASP A 36 -0.53 12.43 -2.98
N GLU A 37 -1.00 13.19 -1.99
CA GLU A 37 -2.34 13.01 -1.43
C GLU A 37 -3.48 13.40 -2.40
N THR A 38 -3.16 14.10 -3.49
CA THR A 38 -4.15 14.55 -4.49
C THR A 38 -4.54 13.46 -5.47
N GLN A 39 -3.79 12.35 -5.51
CA GLN A 39 -4.03 11.27 -6.44
C GLN A 39 -5.09 10.30 -5.92
N ARG A 40 -5.80 9.66 -6.85
CA ARG A 40 -6.63 8.51 -6.52
C ARG A 40 -5.73 7.28 -6.37
N PRO A 41 -5.93 6.43 -5.35
CA PRO A 41 -5.17 5.18 -5.25
C PRO A 41 -5.37 4.32 -6.49
N LYS A 42 -4.30 3.67 -6.97
CA LYS A 42 -4.46 2.60 -7.96
C LYS A 42 -5.15 1.43 -7.26
N SER A 43 -6.04 0.73 -7.97
CA SER A 43 -6.83 -0.32 -7.33
C SER A 43 -7.27 -1.40 -8.30
N GLY A 44 -7.33 -2.63 -7.79
CA GLY A 44 -8.10 -3.71 -8.39
C GLY A 44 -9.39 -3.96 -7.63
N SER A 45 -9.94 -5.16 -7.80
CA SER A 45 -11.17 -5.59 -7.12
C SER A 45 -10.97 -5.78 -5.61
N LEU A 46 -9.81 -6.30 -5.20
CA LEU A 46 -9.55 -6.73 -3.83
C LEU A 46 -8.56 -5.86 -3.06
N ASN A 47 -7.78 -5.02 -3.75
CA ASN A 47 -6.73 -4.22 -3.12
C ASN A 47 -6.67 -2.83 -3.73
N TRP A 48 -6.15 -1.90 -2.95
CA TRP A 48 -5.74 -0.58 -3.41
C TRP A 48 -4.31 -0.30 -2.96
N VAL A 49 -3.65 0.60 -3.69
CA VAL A 49 -2.26 0.97 -3.47
C VAL A 49 -2.04 2.46 -3.66
N ILE A 50 -1.12 3.01 -2.88
CA ILE A 50 -0.50 4.33 -3.08
C ILE A 50 1.02 4.16 -3.12
N PHE A 51 1.69 5.14 -3.70
CA PHE A 51 3.15 5.16 -3.82
C PHE A 51 3.75 6.12 -2.80
N ILE A 52 4.88 5.71 -2.23
CA ILE A 52 5.76 6.51 -1.39
C ILE A 52 7.03 6.71 -2.20
N SER A 53 7.33 7.95 -2.58
CA SER A 53 8.48 8.28 -3.41
C SER A 53 9.59 8.84 -2.52
N PHE A 54 10.78 8.26 -2.60
CA PHE A 54 11.96 8.69 -1.85
C PHE A 54 12.83 9.64 -2.67
N GLU A 55 13.61 10.47 -1.98
CA GLU A 55 14.55 11.43 -2.62
C GLU A 55 15.59 10.77 -3.54
N ASP A 56 15.89 9.49 -3.33
CA ASP A 56 16.87 8.71 -4.11
C ASP A 56 16.25 8.05 -5.36
N GLY A 57 15.01 8.39 -5.69
CA GLY A 57 14.29 7.89 -6.85
C GLY A 57 13.66 6.50 -6.67
N VAL A 58 13.81 5.88 -5.50
CA VAL A 58 13.09 4.62 -5.21
C VAL A 58 11.65 4.91 -4.84
N GLU A 59 10.74 4.01 -5.24
CA GLU A 59 9.35 4.03 -4.84
C GLU A 59 9.01 2.78 -4.02
N TRP A 60 8.31 2.98 -2.91
CA TRP A 60 7.65 1.91 -2.16
C TRP A 60 6.15 1.95 -2.37
N VAL A 61 5.52 0.78 -2.15
CA VAL A 61 4.08 0.61 -2.29
C VAL A 61 3.47 0.39 -0.92
N PHE A 62 2.53 1.25 -0.54
CA PHE A 62 1.61 0.95 0.55
C PHE A 62 0.36 0.28 -0.04
N ARG A 63 0.10 -0.97 0.36
CA ARG A 63 -1.01 -1.79 -0.14
C ARG A 63 -1.95 -2.15 1.00
N SER A 64 -3.24 -2.09 0.73
CA SER A 64 -4.25 -2.49 1.71
C SER A 64 -5.46 -3.16 1.05
N PRO A 65 -6.12 -4.12 1.73
CA PRO A 65 -7.35 -4.72 1.24
C PRO A 65 -8.43 -3.67 0.99
N ARG A 66 -9.10 -3.80 -0.14
CA ARG A 66 -10.30 -3.05 -0.46
C ARG A 66 -11.48 -3.81 0.12
N ARG A 67 -12.13 -3.27 1.15
CA ARG A 67 -13.28 -3.89 1.86
C ARG A 67 -14.58 -3.95 1.02
N SER A 68 -14.47 -3.88 -0.30
CA SER A 68 -15.59 -4.08 -1.22
C SER A 68 -15.85 -5.57 -1.45
N PHE A 69 -17.02 -5.90 -1.99
CA PHE A 69 -17.36 -7.25 -2.47
C PHE A 69 -17.36 -8.35 -1.39
N GLY A 70 -17.73 -8.03 -0.15
CA GLY A 70 -17.96 -9.03 0.89
C GLY A 70 -16.69 -9.59 1.56
N LEU A 71 -15.51 -9.04 1.26
CA LEU A 71 -14.28 -9.41 1.97
C LEU A 71 -14.32 -8.85 3.40
N GLN A 72 -14.69 -9.71 4.35
CA GLN A 72 -14.74 -9.36 5.77
C GLN A 72 -13.34 -9.13 6.33
N LYS A 73 -13.23 -8.33 7.40
CA LYS A 73 -11.93 -8.00 8.02
C LYS A 73 -11.08 -9.23 8.38
N PRO A 74 -11.61 -10.29 9.02
CA PRO A 74 -10.79 -11.44 9.39
C PRO A 74 -10.18 -12.12 8.16
N THR A 75 -11.01 -12.39 7.14
CA THR A 75 -10.57 -12.98 5.87
C THR A 75 -9.56 -12.08 5.15
N ALA A 76 -9.75 -10.76 5.16
CA ALA A 76 -8.79 -9.83 4.57
C ALA A 76 -7.41 -9.91 5.24
N SER A 77 -7.38 -10.03 6.57
CA SER A 77 -6.14 -10.18 7.34
C SER A 77 -5.47 -11.52 7.07
N GLU A 78 -6.22 -12.63 7.04
CA GLU A 78 -5.68 -13.96 6.73
C GLU A 78 -5.07 -14.00 5.31
N VAL A 79 -5.75 -13.43 4.33
CA VAL A 79 -5.24 -13.32 2.96
C VAL A 79 -3.96 -12.47 2.92
N LEU A 80 -3.93 -11.32 3.58
CA LEU A 80 -2.73 -10.47 3.67
C LEU A 80 -1.55 -11.25 4.28
N MET A 81 -1.78 -11.96 5.38
CA MET A 81 -0.75 -12.77 6.04
C MET A 81 -0.24 -13.90 5.13
N SER A 82 -1.14 -14.57 4.40
CA SER A 82 -0.78 -15.59 3.41
C SER A 82 0.06 -15.04 2.26
N GLU A 83 -0.29 -13.85 1.75
CA GLU A 83 0.48 -13.17 0.70
C GLU A 83 1.89 -12.82 1.18
N VAL A 84 2.03 -12.27 2.39
CA VAL A 84 3.35 -11.96 2.98
C VAL A 84 4.17 -13.23 3.19
N ALA A 85 3.58 -14.29 3.72
CA ALA A 85 4.26 -15.56 3.93
C ALA A 85 4.76 -16.16 2.60
N THR A 86 3.93 -16.10 1.57
CA THR A 86 4.28 -16.55 0.21
C THR A 86 5.45 -15.75 -0.35
N MET A 87 5.42 -14.41 -0.23
CA MET A 87 6.51 -13.54 -0.70
C MET A 87 7.84 -13.85 0.00
N LYS A 88 7.81 -14.08 1.32
CA LYS A 88 9.00 -14.46 2.09
C LYS A 88 9.54 -15.82 1.63
N CYS A 89 8.68 -16.82 1.50
CA CYS A 89 9.06 -18.16 1.03
C CYS A 89 9.69 -18.11 -0.38
N LEU A 90 9.07 -17.38 -1.31
CA LEU A 90 9.59 -17.24 -2.68
C LEU A 90 10.95 -16.53 -2.71
N ARG A 91 11.15 -15.52 -1.86
CA ARG A 91 12.44 -14.84 -1.72
C ARG A 91 13.52 -15.78 -1.19
N GLU A 92 13.21 -16.57 -0.15
CA GLU A 92 14.14 -17.55 0.42
C GLU A 92 14.55 -18.63 -0.58
N MET A 93 13.63 -19.05 -1.45
CA MET A 93 13.93 -19.98 -2.53
C MET A 93 14.92 -19.40 -3.57
N GLY A 94 14.96 -18.09 -3.75
CA GLY A 94 15.90 -17.38 -4.64
C GLY A 94 15.70 -17.61 -6.15
N LYS A 95 14.64 -18.31 -6.55
CA LYS A 95 14.38 -18.68 -7.96
C LYS A 95 13.51 -17.68 -8.72
N ILE A 96 12.70 -16.91 -8.00
CA ILE A 96 11.73 -15.99 -8.58
C ILE A 96 11.98 -14.62 -7.98
N PRO A 97 12.20 -13.57 -8.81
CA PRO A 97 12.32 -12.22 -8.29
C PRO A 97 10.97 -11.80 -7.71
N VAL A 98 10.97 -11.45 -6.43
CA VAL A 98 9.78 -10.98 -5.72
C VAL A 98 10.09 -9.66 -4.98
N PRO A 99 9.12 -8.74 -4.90
CA PRO A 99 9.27 -7.53 -4.10
C PRO A 99 9.64 -7.82 -2.63
N GLU A 100 10.34 -6.87 -2.01
CA GLU A 100 10.59 -6.93 -0.57
C GLU A 100 9.36 -6.51 0.23
N VAL A 101 9.10 -7.21 1.34
CA VAL A 101 8.09 -6.79 2.32
C VAL A 101 8.80 -6.19 3.52
N PHE A 102 8.73 -4.87 3.65
CA PHE A 102 9.38 -4.12 4.73
C PHE A 102 8.56 -4.10 6.04
N SER A 103 7.23 -4.06 5.94
CA SER A 103 6.32 -4.01 7.09
C SER A 103 4.91 -4.49 6.70
N TYR A 104 4.17 -5.06 7.66
CA TYR A 104 2.79 -5.52 7.49
C TYR A 104 2.09 -5.65 8.86
N TRP A 105 0.77 -5.50 8.88
CA TRP A 105 -0.09 -5.61 10.07
C TRP A 105 -1.53 -5.96 9.69
#